data_AF-A0A498L893-F1
#
_entry.id   AF-A0A498L893-F1
#
_cell.length_a   1.000
_cell.length_b   1.000
_cell.length_c   1.000
_cell.angle_alpha   90.00
_cell.angle_beta   90.00
_cell.angle_gamma   90.00
#
_symmetry.space_group_name_H-M   'P 1'
#
loop_
_entity.id
_entity.type
_entity.pdbx_description
1 polymer ?
#
loop_
_entity_poly.entity_id
_entity_poly.type
_entity_poly.pdbx_seq_one_letter_code
_entity_poly.pdbx_strand_id
1 'polypeptide(L)'
;MEGNSTYFRDSGKLASYIPTVVSFELFDPRHNLHSVPFIYTWDLGNGEVRKGPESFVECNYTFPGNYTFQLSIETNTPQHSRMTGLYSVDLTVLDAIKSVELQGPSIYNVDQSSSLSFHVGGSPPVWLCWRVLSECQSPSPTSCNLVRLYGNTFNLNYTFRSVGTYCFDLNMADMNYLSFTEIELHAKDASLTLQDNSPASKTN
;
A
#
# COMPACT_ATOMS: atom_id res chain seq x y z
N MET A 1 11.76 -17.45 -13.27
CA MET A 1 11.26 -16.95 -11.96
C MET A 1 11.01 -15.47 -12.17
N GLU A 2 9.83 -15.14 -12.67
CA GLU A 2 9.39 -13.77 -12.94
C GLU A 2 8.60 -13.32 -11.71
N GLY A 3 9.12 -12.33 -10.99
CA GLY A 3 8.55 -11.88 -9.74
C GLY A 3 8.66 -10.37 -9.59
N ASN A 4 7.51 -9.70 -9.68
CA ASN A 4 7.18 -8.40 -9.06
C ASN A 4 8.24 -7.28 -9.11
N SER A 5 8.92 -7.06 -10.23
CA SER A 5 9.72 -5.85 -10.41
C SER A 5 8.85 -4.69 -10.89
N THR A 6 8.72 -3.65 -10.07
CA THR A 6 8.22 -2.35 -10.52
C THR A 6 9.35 -1.59 -11.21
N TYR A 7 9.10 -1.07 -12.42
CA TYR A 7 10.04 -0.26 -13.17
C TYR A 7 9.87 1.21 -12.79
N PHE A 8 10.97 1.89 -12.48
CA PHE A 8 10.97 3.33 -12.21
C PHE A 8 10.65 4.12 -13.50
N ARG A 9 9.37 4.40 -13.74
CA ARG A 9 8.92 5.40 -14.72
C ARG A 9 8.49 6.66 -13.98
N ASP A 10 9.43 7.59 -13.85
CA ASP A 10 9.23 9.04 -13.82
C ASP A 10 8.41 9.68 -12.69
N SER A 11 7.82 8.92 -11.76
CA SER A 11 6.95 9.51 -10.73
C SER A 11 7.70 10.07 -9.50
N GLY A 12 8.96 9.68 -9.31
CA GLY A 12 9.75 10.06 -8.14
C GLY A 12 9.16 9.56 -6.81
N LYS A 13 8.28 8.56 -6.83
CA LYS A 13 7.61 8.05 -5.62
C LYS A 13 7.66 6.54 -5.52
N LEU A 14 7.97 6.04 -4.32
CA LEU A 14 8.12 4.62 -4.00
C LEU A 14 7.37 4.29 -2.71
N ALA A 15 7.15 2.99 -2.44
CA ALA A 15 6.59 2.49 -1.20
C ALA A 15 7.67 1.80 -0.35
N SER A 16 7.63 2.01 0.97
CA SER A 16 8.54 1.37 1.92
C SER A 16 8.31 -0.15 1.95
N TYR A 17 9.37 -0.92 2.23
CA TYR A 17 9.34 -2.39 2.29
C TYR A 17 8.96 -3.10 0.99
N ILE A 18 8.85 -2.38 -0.12
CA ILE A 18 8.56 -2.93 -1.45
C ILE A 18 9.86 -2.97 -2.26
N PRO A 19 10.34 -4.17 -2.65
CA PRO A 19 11.45 -4.30 -3.58
C PRO A 19 11.11 -3.64 -4.91
N THR A 20 11.95 -2.71 -5.35
CA THR A 20 11.79 -1.96 -6.60
C THR A 20 13.04 -2.11 -7.46
N VAL A 21 12.86 -2.34 -8.76
CA VAL A 21 13.98 -2.39 -9.71
C VAL A 21 14.08 -1.05 -10.42
N VAL A 22 15.23 -0.39 -10.26
CA VAL A 22 15.56 0.82 -11.01
C VAL A 22 16.52 0.43 -12.12
N SER A 23 16.21 0.81 -13.36
CA SER A 23 17.03 0.51 -14.53
C SER A 23 17.39 1.78 -15.28
N PHE A 24 18.62 1.84 -15.79
CA PHE A 24 19.07 2.87 -16.71
C PHE A 24 19.03 2.32 -18.14
N GLU A 25 18.34 3.02 -19.03
CA GLU A 25 18.28 2.69 -20.45
C GLU A 25 19.18 3.67 -21.23
N LEU A 26 20.25 3.15 -21.83
CA LEU A 26 21.12 3.92 -22.70
C LEU A 26 20.46 4.09 -24.08
N PHE A 27 20.21 5.33 -24.48
CA PHE A 27 19.71 5.64 -25.83
C PHE A 27 20.88 5.76 -26.83
N ASP A 28 21.16 4.68 -27.57
CA ASP A 28 22.20 4.63 -28.62
C ASP A 28 21.63 4.20 -29.99
N PRO A 29 20.94 5.09 -30.72
CA PRO A 29 20.31 4.75 -31.99
C PRO A 29 21.32 4.36 -33.09
N ARG A 30 22.60 4.70 -32.92
CA ARG A 30 23.66 4.40 -33.89
C ARG A 30 24.45 3.13 -33.54
N HIS A 31 24.15 2.48 -32.41
CA HIS A 31 24.78 1.23 -31.95
C HIS A 31 26.32 1.34 -31.81
N ASN A 32 26.84 2.54 -31.56
CA ASN A 32 28.28 2.77 -31.43
C ASN A 32 28.81 2.42 -30.03
N LEU A 33 27.93 2.18 -29.06
CA LEU A 33 28.25 2.06 -27.64
C LEU A 33 28.01 0.65 -27.09
N HIS A 34 27.48 -0.27 -27.91
CA HIS A 34 27.16 -1.64 -27.49
C HIS A 34 28.38 -2.43 -26.99
N SER A 35 29.58 -2.10 -27.47
CA SER A 35 30.83 -2.75 -27.06
C SER A 35 31.62 -1.98 -26.00
N VAL A 36 31.12 -0.84 -25.55
CA VAL A 36 31.80 -0.02 -24.55
C VAL A 36 31.51 -0.58 -23.16
N PRO A 37 32.55 -0.95 -22.37
CA PRO A 37 32.33 -1.35 -20.99
C PRO A 37 31.99 -0.10 -20.16
N PHE A 38 30.79 -0.10 -19.61
CA PHE A 38 30.34 0.88 -18.63
C PHE A 38 30.41 0.29 -17.23
N ILE A 39 30.77 1.13 -16.27
CA ILE A 39 30.65 0.84 -14.85
C ILE A 39 29.64 1.82 -14.28
N TYR A 40 28.59 1.28 -13.66
CA TYR A 40 27.53 2.02 -13.02
C TYR A 40 27.82 2.07 -11.52
N THR A 41 27.72 3.26 -10.93
CA THR A 41 27.75 3.46 -9.48
C THR A 41 26.42 4.03 -9.07
N TRP A 42 25.63 3.22 -8.38
CA TRP A 42 24.32 3.52 -7.86
C TRP A 42 24.44 3.97 -6.40
N ASP A 43 24.10 5.21 -6.10
CA ASP A 43 23.91 5.72 -4.74
C ASP A 43 22.40 5.88 -4.51
N LEU A 44 21.86 5.10 -3.57
CA LEU A 44 20.43 5.08 -3.30
C LEU A 44 19.99 6.21 -2.37
N GLY A 45 20.92 7.03 -1.85
CA GLY A 45 20.62 8.12 -0.91
C GLY A 45 20.24 7.65 0.50
N ASN A 46 20.13 6.34 0.74
CA ASN A 46 19.90 5.72 2.05
C ASN A 46 21.21 5.25 2.73
N GLY A 47 22.37 5.60 2.15
CA GLY A 47 23.69 5.16 2.59
C GLY A 47 24.21 3.91 1.89
N GLU A 48 23.38 3.22 1.10
CA GLU A 48 23.85 2.13 0.24
C GLU A 48 24.39 2.65 -1.09
N VAL A 49 25.59 2.19 -1.43
CA VAL A 49 26.23 2.45 -2.73
C VAL A 49 26.62 1.12 -3.36
N ARG A 50 26.29 0.92 -4.64
CA ARG A 50 26.62 -0.30 -5.39
C ARG A 50 27.32 0.06 -6.69
N LYS A 51 28.45 -0.58 -6.96
CA LYS A 51 29.25 -0.37 -8.16
C LYS A 51 29.39 -1.67 -8.94
N GLY A 52 29.09 -1.65 -10.23
CA GLY A 52 29.11 -2.86 -11.06
C GLY A 52 28.83 -2.59 -12.53
N PRO A 53 28.93 -3.63 -13.38
CA PRO A 53 28.57 -3.54 -14.80
C PRO A 53 27.06 -3.54 -15.04
N GLU A 54 26.23 -3.83 -14.03
CA GLU A 54 24.78 -3.92 -14.18
C GLU A 54 24.13 -2.53 -14.36
N SER A 55 23.35 -2.37 -15.43
CA SER A 55 22.55 -1.17 -15.70
C SER A 55 21.24 -1.12 -14.93
N PHE A 56 21.08 -1.95 -13.90
CA PHE A 56 19.92 -1.95 -13.00
C PHE A 56 20.35 -2.23 -11.56
N VAL A 57 19.49 -1.82 -10.62
CA VAL A 57 19.69 -2.02 -9.18
C VAL A 57 18.36 -2.31 -8.48
N GLU A 58 18.36 -3.30 -7.59
CA GLU A 58 17.22 -3.60 -6.72
C GLU A 58 17.30 -2.77 -5.44
N CYS A 59 16.33 -1.88 -5.20
CA CYS A 59 16.29 -1.07 -3.98
C CYS A 59 15.13 -1.51 -3.07
N ASN A 60 15.35 -1.40 -1.77
CA ASN A 60 14.33 -1.67 -0.76
C ASN A 60 14.47 -0.64 0.37
N TYR A 61 13.65 0.40 0.33
CA TYR A 61 13.65 1.43 1.36
C TYR A 61 12.79 0.99 2.54
N THR A 62 13.38 0.88 3.72
CA THR A 62 12.66 0.47 4.94
C THR A 62 11.96 1.63 5.63
N PHE A 63 12.41 2.86 5.42
CA PHE A 63 11.85 4.04 6.08
C PHE A 63 11.20 4.96 5.05
N PRO A 64 10.01 5.53 5.36
CA PRO A 64 9.46 6.60 4.55
C PRO A 64 10.29 7.86 4.71
N GLY A 65 10.40 8.65 3.64
CA GLY A 65 11.21 9.86 3.63
C GLY A 65 11.57 10.33 2.23
N ASN A 66 12.30 11.43 2.18
CA ASN A 66 12.87 11.94 0.94
C ASN A 66 14.31 11.47 0.82
N TYR A 67 14.65 10.95 -0.35
CA TYR A 67 15.97 10.43 -0.69
C TYR A 67 16.42 11.07 -2.00
N THR A 68 17.73 11.22 -2.17
CA THR A 68 18.30 11.66 -3.44
C THR A 68 19.07 10.48 -4.03
N PHE A 69 18.55 9.94 -5.11
CA PHE A 69 19.18 8.86 -5.86
C PHE A 69 20.18 9.46 -6.83
N GLN A 70 21.37 8.88 -6.92
CA GLN A 70 22.41 9.30 -7.86
C GLN A 70 22.97 8.11 -8.64
N LEU A 71 23.20 8.32 -9.92
CA LEU A 71 23.84 7.36 -10.80
C LEU A 71 25.06 8.02 -11.44
N SER A 72 26.25 7.48 -11.16
CA SER A 72 27.47 7.82 -11.88
C SER A 72 27.80 6.73 -12.89
N ILE A 73 28.01 7.12 -14.14
CA ILE A 73 28.41 6.22 -15.21
C ILE A 73 29.86 6.52 -15.60
N GLU A 74 30.71 5.51 -15.51
CA GLU A 74 32.13 5.60 -15.85
C GLU A 74 32.46 4.67 -17.03
N THR A 75 33.41 5.08 -17.88
CA THR A 75 34.00 4.20 -18.89
C THR A 75 35.51 4.41 -18.96
N ASN A 76 36.25 3.32 -19.17
CA ASN A 76 37.71 3.34 -19.24
C ASN A 76 38.24 3.59 -20.66
N THR A 77 37.37 3.92 -21.61
CA THR A 77 37.77 4.14 -23.01
C THR A 77 38.07 5.63 -23.27
N PRO A 78 39.30 6.01 -23.67
CA PRO A 78 39.69 7.42 -23.87
C PRO A 78 38.85 8.14 -24.93
N GLN A 79 38.34 7.40 -25.91
CA GLN A 79 37.51 7.92 -26.99
C GLN A 79 36.08 8.24 -26.53
N HIS A 80 35.60 7.60 -25.47
CA HIS A 80 34.24 7.76 -24.93
C HIS A 80 34.22 8.36 -23.53
N SER A 81 35.32 8.92 -23.03
CA SER A 81 35.40 9.54 -21.69
C SER A 81 34.44 10.72 -21.51
N ARG A 82 33.94 11.31 -22.60
CA ARG A 82 32.89 12.35 -22.58
C ARG A 82 31.48 11.80 -22.35
N MET A 83 31.29 10.49 -22.33
CA MET A 83 29.99 9.82 -22.13
C MET A 83 29.75 9.44 -20.66
N THR A 84 30.67 9.80 -19.77
CA THR A 84 30.43 9.73 -18.34
C THR A 84 29.40 10.78 -17.93
N GLY A 85 28.57 10.44 -16.95
CA GLY A 85 27.47 11.29 -16.54
C GLY A 85 27.12 11.04 -15.09
N LEU A 86 26.72 12.11 -14.41
CA LEU A 86 26.10 12.05 -13.10
C LEU A 86 24.63 12.40 -13.29
N TYR A 87 23.76 11.46 -12.94
CA TYR A 87 22.32 11.63 -12.97
C TYR A 87 21.83 11.65 -11.53
N SER A 88 20.82 12.47 -11.26
CA SER A 88 20.20 12.51 -9.95
C SER A 88 18.69 12.66 -10.08
N VAL A 89 17.97 11.97 -9.20
CA VAL A 89 16.52 12.06 -9.08
C VAL A 89 16.14 12.10 -7.60
N ASP A 90 15.25 13.02 -7.26
CA ASP A 90 14.66 13.06 -5.92
C ASP A 90 13.53 12.03 -5.83
N LEU A 91 13.56 11.26 -4.75
CA LEU A 91 12.61 10.20 -4.45
C LEU A 91 11.86 10.54 -3.16
N THR A 92 10.54 10.37 -3.18
CA THR A 92 9.70 10.36 -1.98
C THR A 92 9.23 8.93 -1.74
N VAL A 93 9.77 8.32 -0.69
CA VAL A 93 9.32 7.00 -0.21
C VAL A 93 8.17 7.23 0.78
N LEU A 94 7.01 6.69 0.44
CA LEU A 94 5.81 6.68 1.26
C LEU A 94 5.74 5.38 2.07
N ASP A 95 5.10 5.42 3.23
CA ASP A 95 4.91 4.20 4.00
C ASP A 95 3.89 3.28 3.33
N ALA A 96 4.27 2.04 3.02
CA ALA A 96 3.37 1.07 2.43
C ALA A 96 2.18 0.76 3.34
N ILE A 97 1.09 0.28 2.75
CA ILE A 97 -0.11 -0.14 3.49
C ILE A 97 0.22 -1.46 4.21
N LYS A 98 0.22 -1.43 5.54
CA LYS A 98 0.57 -2.56 6.41
C LYS A 98 -0.66 -3.21 7.04
N SER A 99 -1.65 -2.41 7.45
CA SER A 99 -2.84 -2.91 8.12
C SER A 99 -4.05 -2.02 7.91
N VAL A 100 -5.22 -2.63 8.11
CA VAL A 100 -6.51 -1.94 8.22
C VAL A 100 -7.19 -2.45 9.47
N GLU A 101 -7.47 -1.56 10.41
CA GLU A 101 -7.95 -1.94 11.73
C GLU A 101 -9.25 -1.19 12.07
N LEU A 102 -10.26 -1.91 12.54
CA LEU A 102 -11.48 -1.29 13.04
C LEU A 102 -11.20 -0.62 14.40
N GLN A 103 -11.37 0.69 14.45
CA GLN A 103 -11.37 1.48 15.66
C GLN A 103 -12.80 1.51 16.24
N GLY A 104 -13.21 0.40 16.85
CA GLY A 104 -14.56 0.31 17.41
C GLY A 104 -14.90 -1.10 17.91
N PRO A 105 -16.14 -1.29 18.38
CA PRO A 105 -16.61 -2.62 18.78
C PRO A 105 -16.74 -3.54 17.56
N SER A 106 -16.69 -4.85 17.78
CA SER A 106 -17.01 -5.87 16.76
C SER A 106 -18.51 -6.20 16.70
N ILE A 107 -19.30 -5.63 17.61
CA ILE A 107 -20.73 -5.90 17.76
C ILE A 107 -21.52 -4.61 17.69
N TYR A 108 -22.57 -4.60 16.87
CA TYR A 108 -23.47 -3.45 16.66
C TYR A 108 -24.93 -3.86 16.76
N ASN A 109 -25.80 -2.88 16.98
CA ASN A 109 -27.25 -3.11 16.98
C ASN A 109 -27.80 -3.01 15.55
N VAL A 110 -28.79 -3.84 15.25
CA VAL A 110 -29.61 -3.71 14.03
C VAL A 110 -30.49 -2.46 14.11
N ASP A 111 -30.89 -1.97 12.94
CA ASP A 111 -31.78 -0.81 12.74
C ASP A 111 -31.30 0.51 13.37
N GLN A 112 -30.04 0.54 13.81
CA GLN A 112 -29.36 1.73 14.31
C GLN A 112 -28.22 2.13 13.36
N SER A 113 -28.15 3.42 13.01
CA SER A 113 -27.00 3.96 12.26
C SER A 113 -25.77 3.97 13.16
N SER A 114 -24.76 3.19 12.78
CA SER A 114 -23.49 3.08 13.49
C SER A 114 -22.37 3.73 12.68
N SER A 115 -21.48 4.46 13.34
CA SER A 115 -20.28 5.04 12.70
C SER A 115 -19.12 4.06 12.87
N LEU A 116 -18.70 3.45 11.78
CA LEU A 116 -17.54 2.57 11.71
C LEU A 116 -16.31 3.41 11.34
N SER A 117 -15.24 3.32 12.13
CA SER A 117 -13.97 4.00 11.87
C SER A 117 -12.89 2.97 11.60
N PHE A 118 -12.27 3.00 10.43
CA PHE A 118 -11.17 2.12 10.06
C PHE A 118 -9.88 2.92 9.99
N HIS A 119 -8.87 2.50 10.74
CA HIS A 119 -7.52 3.04 10.65
C HIS A 119 -6.73 2.31 9.58
N VAL A 120 -6.04 3.08 8.73
CA VAL A 120 -5.18 2.56 7.67
C VAL A 120 -3.73 2.83 8.06
N GLY A 121 -2.98 1.76 8.34
CA GLY A 121 -1.56 1.83 8.62
C GLY A 121 -0.77 1.98 7.32
N GLY A 122 -0.52 3.21 6.88
CA GLY A 122 0.22 3.54 5.67
C GLY A 122 0.22 5.04 5.39
N SER A 123 0.81 5.47 4.29
CA SER A 123 0.84 6.89 3.90
C SER A 123 -0.29 7.24 2.91
N PRO A 124 -1.05 8.33 3.14
CA PRO A 124 -2.02 8.83 2.19
C PRO A 124 -1.33 9.57 1.02
N PRO A 125 -1.98 9.69 -0.15
CA PRO A 125 -3.36 9.29 -0.43
C PRO A 125 -3.49 7.85 -0.94
N VAL A 126 -4.47 7.10 -0.41
CA VAL A 126 -4.75 5.71 -0.79
C VAL A 126 -6.10 5.60 -1.49
N TRP A 127 -6.22 4.73 -2.48
CA TRP A 127 -7.51 4.35 -3.06
C TRP A 127 -8.10 3.16 -2.28
N LEU A 128 -9.33 3.31 -1.79
CA LEU A 128 -10.07 2.27 -1.07
C LEU A 128 -11.32 1.89 -1.85
N CYS A 129 -11.45 0.60 -2.16
CA CYS A 129 -12.62 -0.04 -2.75
C CYS A 129 -13.26 -0.91 -1.66
N TRP A 130 -14.42 -0.49 -1.15
CA TRP A 130 -15.07 -1.15 0.00
C TRP A 130 -16.46 -1.69 -0.34
N ARG A 131 -16.85 -2.77 0.34
CA ARG A 131 -18.20 -3.33 0.30
C ARG A 131 -18.54 -4.08 1.59
N VAL A 132 -19.84 -4.32 1.80
CA VAL A 132 -20.36 -5.08 2.93
C VAL A 132 -21.09 -6.31 2.43
N LEU A 133 -20.74 -7.47 2.96
CA LEU A 133 -21.31 -8.77 2.61
C LEU A 133 -22.10 -9.32 3.80
N SER A 134 -23.38 -9.62 3.61
CA SER A 134 -24.17 -10.37 4.61
C SER A 134 -23.74 -11.83 4.62
N GLU A 135 -23.57 -12.40 5.81
CA GLU A 135 -23.11 -13.78 6.01
C GLU A 135 -21.77 -14.11 5.32
N CYS A 136 -20.98 -13.08 4.99
CA CYS A 136 -19.69 -13.21 4.30
C CYS A 136 -19.77 -13.95 2.95
N GLN A 137 -20.95 -13.97 2.33
CA GLN A 137 -21.14 -14.56 1.01
C GLN A 137 -20.97 -13.49 -0.07
N SER A 138 -20.08 -13.75 -1.04
CA SER A 138 -19.88 -12.87 -2.20
C SER A 138 -20.70 -13.36 -3.41
N PRO A 139 -21.68 -12.60 -3.90
CA PRO A 139 -22.20 -12.84 -5.24
C PRO A 139 -21.17 -12.41 -6.29
N SER A 140 -21.06 -13.15 -7.39
CA SER A 140 -20.23 -12.80 -8.55
C SER A 140 -21.06 -12.14 -9.66
N PRO A 141 -20.51 -11.16 -10.42
CA PRO A 141 -19.44 -10.21 -10.10
C PRO A 141 -20.04 -8.94 -9.47
N THR A 142 -19.44 -8.40 -8.41
CA THR A 142 -20.05 -7.29 -7.65
C THR A 142 -19.11 -6.10 -7.50
N SER A 143 -19.56 -4.95 -7.99
CA SER A 143 -18.95 -3.63 -7.85
C SER A 143 -18.72 -3.25 -6.38
N CYS A 144 -17.66 -2.50 -6.10
CA CYS A 144 -17.40 -1.90 -4.80
C CYS A 144 -17.61 -0.37 -4.85
N ASN A 145 -17.68 0.25 -3.69
CA ASN A 145 -17.65 1.70 -3.56
C ASN A 145 -16.19 2.17 -3.52
N LEU A 146 -15.77 2.93 -4.53
CA LEU A 146 -14.42 3.48 -4.62
C LEU A 146 -14.35 4.87 -3.98
N VAL A 147 -13.40 5.06 -3.08
CA VAL A 147 -13.12 6.34 -2.40
C VAL A 147 -11.62 6.60 -2.35
N ARG A 148 -11.23 7.88 -2.38
CA ARG A 148 -9.85 8.30 -2.18
C ARG A 148 -9.69 8.86 -0.77
N LEU A 149 -8.78 8.28 0.00
CA LEU A 149 -8.47 8.71 1.37
C LEU A 149 -7.27 9.66 1.34
N TYR A 150 -7.42 10.82 1.97
CA TYR A 150 -6.35 11.81 2.15
C TYR A 150 -5.73 11.77 3.54
N GLY A 151 -6.30 10.98 4.45
CA GLY A 151 -5.77 10.69 5.77
C GLY A 151 -5.86 9.20 6.06
N ASN A 152 -5.50 8.82 7.28
CA ASN A 152 -5.35 7.42 7.68
C ASN A 152 -6.62 6.85 8.33
N THR A 153 -7.75 7.54 8.19
CA THR A 153 -9.02 7.11 8.77
C THR A 153 -10.10 7.12 7.70
N PHE A 154 -10.77 5.99 7.55
CA PHE A 154 -11.98 5.84 6.75
C PHE A 154 -13.18 5.71 7.69
N ASN A 155 -14.10 6.67 7.62
CA ASN A 155 -15.35 6.64 8.38
C ASN A 155 -16.52 6.26 7.50
N LEU A 156 -17.33 5.33 7.96
CA LEU A 156 -18.52 4.84 7.26
C LEU A 156 -19.71 4.79 8.22
N ASN A 157 -20.78 5.49 7.87
CA ASN A 157 -22.06 5.32 8.54
C ASN A 157 -22.80 4.15 7.90
N TYR A 158 -23.11 3.12 8.69
CA TYR A 158 -23.77 1.91 8.23
C TYR A 158 -24.88 1.47 9.18
N THR A 159 -25.99 0.98 8.61
CA THR A 159 -27.14 0.44 9.35
C THR A 159 -27.29 -1.03 9.01
N PHE A 160 -27.08 -1.89 10.00
CA PHE A 160 -27.30 -3.33 9.87
C PHE A 160 -28.80 -3.62 9.89
N ARG A 161 -29.33 -4.34 8.90
CA ARG A 161 -30.78 -4.57 8.74
C ARG A 161 -31.28 -5.88 9.34
N SER A 162 -30.38 -6.82 9.60
CA SER A 162 -30.70 -8.12 10.17
C SER A 162 -29.60 -8.56 11.12
N VAL A 163 -29.98 -9.39 12.10
CA VAL A 163 -29.05 -10.04 13.03
C VAL A 163 -28.20 -11.04 12.25
N GLY A 164 -26.92 -11.11 12.59
CA GLY A 164 -26.00 -12.06 11.96
C GLY A 164 -24.59 -11.49 11.77
N THR A 165 -23.81 -12.22 10.98
CA THR A 165 -22.43 -11.86 10.65
C THR A 165 -22.37 -11.07 9.35
N TYR A 166 -21.53 -10.04 9.33
CA TYR A 166 -21.26 -9.20 8.17
C TYR A 166 -19.75 -9.12 7.95
N CYS A 167 -19.31 -9.26 6.69
CA CYS A 167 -17.92 -9.06 6.32
C CYS A 167 -17.74 -7.74 5.57
N PHE A 168 -16.82 -6.92 6.05
CA PHE A 168 -16.36 -5.72 5.37
C PHE A 168 -15.13 -6.06 4.55
N ASP A 169 -15.31 -6.07 3.24
CA ASP A 169 -14.25 -6.33 2.28
C ASP A 169 -13.66 -4.98 1.84
N LEU A 170 -12.39 -4.78 2.18
CA LEU A 170 -11.63 -3.55 1.98
C LEU A 170 -10.43 -3.84 1.09
N ASN A 171 -10.48 -3.34 -0.14
CA ASN A 171 -9.40 -3.43 -1.12
C ASN A 171 -8.71 -2.09 -1.23
N MET A 172 -7.44 -2.03 -0.88
CA MET A 172 -6.66 -0.81 -0.92
C MET A 172 -5.58 -0.88 -1.99
N ALA A 173 -5.39 0.24 -2.68
CA ALA A 173 -4.36 0.39 -3.69
C ALA A 173 -3.59 1.70 -3.47
N ASP A 174 -2.27 1.60 -3.41
CA ASP A 174 -1.38 2.75 -3.52
C ASP A 174 -0.14 2.40 -4.35
N MET A 175 0.23 3.28 -5.29
CA MET A 175 1.46 3.22 -6.10
C MET A 175 1.95 1.81 -6.47
N ASN A 176 1.06 1.00 -7.06
CA ASN A 176 1.27 -0.40 -7.53
C ASN A 176 1.23 -1.50 -6.47
N TYR A 177 0.95 -1.18 -5.21
CA TYR A 177 0.68 -2.15 -4.16
C TYR A 177 -0.81 -2.32 -3.93
N LEU A 178 -1.24 -3.57 -3.76
CA LEU A 178 -2.60 -3.94 -3.40
C LEU A 178 -2.58 -4.61 -2.02
N SER A 179 -3.40 -4.12 -1.11
CA SER A 179 -3.67 -4.78 0.17
C SER A 179 -5.14 -5.17 0.23
N PHE A 180 -5.38 -6.41 0.64
CA PHE A 180 -6.71 -6.95 0.87
C PHE A 180 -6.90 -7.16 2.37
N THR A 181 -8.02 -6.70 2.91
CA THR A 181 -8.41 -7.00 4.28
C THR A 181 -9.91 -7.24 4.36
N GLU A 182 -10.29 -8.31 5.04
CA GLU A 182 -11.68 -8.60 5.39
C GLU A 182 -11.85 -8.49 6.90
N ILE A 183 -12.87 -7.75 7.34
CA ILE A 183 -13.18 -7.53 8.75
C ILE A 183 -14.57 -8.08 9.04
N GLU A 184 -14.66 -9.06 9.92
CA GLU A 184 -15.92 -9.66 10.37
C GLU A 184 -16.53 -8.86 11.52
N LEU A 185 -17.83 -8.56 11.42
CA LEU A 185 -18.64 -7.88 12.44
C LEU A 185 -19.94 -8.62 12.70
N HIS A 186 -20.48 -8.48 13.91
CA HIS A 186 -21.76 -9.09 14.29
C HIS A 186 -22.82 -8.03 14.59
N ALA A 187 -24.00 -8.21 14.02
CA ALA A 187 -25.18 -7.41 14.33
C ALA A 187 -26.11 -8.18 15.29
N LYS A 188 -26.62 -7.51 16.32
CA LYS A 188 -27.54 -8.07 17.33
C LYS A 188 -28.78 -7.21 17.48
N ASP A 189 -29.83 -7.80 18.03
CA ASP A 189 -31.04 -7.06 18.38
C ASP A 189 -30.83 -6.27 19.68
N ALA A 190 -31.11 -4.97 19.65
CA ALA A 190 -31.05 -4.10 20.83
C ALA A 190 -32.05 -4.54 21.91
N SER A 191 -33.15 -5.20 21.50
CA SER A 191 -34.25 -5.65 22.35
C SER A 191 -33.84 -6.74 23.37
N LEU A 192 -32.70 -7.41 23.18
CA LEU A 192 -32.27 -8.55 23.99
C LEU A 192 -31.47 -8.18 25.25
N THR A 193 -31.29 -6.89 25.56
CA THR A 193 -30.52 -6.44 26.75
C THR A 193 -31.36 -6.24 28.03
N LEU A 194 -32.66 -6.55 28.02
CA LEU A 194 -33.54 -6.43 29.19
C LEU A 194 -34.14 -7.77 29.62
N GLN A 195 -33.32 -8.70 30.11
CA GLN A 195 -33.81 -9.80 30.95
C GLN A 195 -32.70 -10.45 31.78
N ASP A 196 -32.15 -9.70 32.73
CA ASP A 196 -31.68 -10.33 33.98
C ASP A 196 -31.61 -9.28 35.07
N ASN A 197 -32.75 -9.02 35.73
CA ASN A 197 -32.84 -8.39 37.05
C ASN A 197 -34.26 -8.54 37.56
N SER A 198 -34.53 -9.61 38.31
CA SER A 198 -35.56 -9.54 39.35
C SER A 198 -35.08 -10.27 40.60
N PRO A 199 -34.96 -9.59 41.75
CA PRO A 199 -34.57 -10.20 43.01
C PRO A 199 -35.70 -11.07 43.54
N ALA A 200 -35.39 -12.31 43.88
CA ALA A 200 -36.28 -13.17 44.64
C ALA A 200 -36.50 -12.56 46.03
N SER A 201 -37.61 -11.83 46.17
CA SER A 201 -38.15 -11.42 47.47
C SER A 201 -38.59 -12.68 48.22
N LYS A 202 -37.88 -13.02 49.29
CA LYS A 202 -38.37 -13.95 50.31
C LYS A 202 -39.22 -13.17 51.30
N THR A 203 -40.51 -13.46 51.34
CA THR A 203 -41.39 -13.08 52.45
C THR A 203 -42.05 -14.33 53.03
N ASN A 204 -41.81 -14.49 54.33
CA ASN A 204 -42.43 -15.33 55.37
C ASN A 204 -42.40 -16.86 55.20
#